data_AF-A0A3Q8X2L4-F1
#
_entry.id   AF-A0A3Q8X2L4-F1
#
_cell.length_a   1.000
_cell.length_b   1.000
_cell.length_c   1.000
_cell.angle_alpha   90.00
_cell.angle_beta   90.00
_cell.angle_gamma   90.00
#
_symmetry.space_group_name_H-M   'P 1'
#
loop_
_entity.id
_entity.type
_entity.pdbx_description
1 polymer ?
#
loop_
_entity_poly.entity_id
_entity_poly.type
_entity_poly.pdbx_seq_one_letter_code
_entity_poly.pdbx_strand_id
1 'polypeptide(L)'
;MAFTPPFGPQGSQQAPAGPPPSTVPIRPLTSTLAVDPGAISRCMFRYTYIWPRNGAGFWFYPIFVGRTSISGFRWNGFFWMFSGFDLSRIDAFTCV
;
A
#
# COMPACT_ATOMS: atom_id res chain seq x y z
N MET A 1 -17.73 -40.08 -16.03
CA MET A 1 -16.53 -39.23 -15.92
C MET A 1 -17.02 -37.82 -15.66
N ALA A 2 -16.93 -37.36 -14.40
CA ALA A 2 -17.40 -36.04 -14.00
C ALA A 2 -16.32 -35.01 -14.33
N PHE A 3 -16.63 -34.09 -15.24
CA PHE A 3 -15.84 -32.89 -15.51
C PHE A 3 -16.05 -31.92 -14.34
N THR A 4 -15.13 -31.91 -13.39
CA THR A 4 -15.01 -30.82 -12.41
C THR A 4 -14.26 -29.67 -13.08
N PRO A 5 -14.84 -28.47 -13.20
CA PRO A 5 -14.08 -27.30 -13.62
C PRO A 5 -13.05 -26.97 -12.52
N PRO A 6 -11.81 -26.60 -12.86
CA PRO A 6 -10.87 -26.12 -11.87
C PRO A 6 -11.35 -24.73 -11.43
N PHE A 7 -12.14 -24.68 -10.35
CA PHE A 7 -12.21 -23.50 -9.50
C PHE A 7 -10.84 -23.34 -8.85
N GLY A 8 -9.91 -22.74 -9.59
CA GLY A 8 -8.74 -22.12 -8.99
C GLY A 8 -9.24 -20.99 -8.09
N PRO A 9 -8.80 -20.88 -6.83
CA PRO A 9 -9.11 -19.72 -6.03
C PRO A 9 -8.48 -18.52 -6.74
N GLN A 10 -9.31 -17.76 -7.45
CA GLN A 10 -8.97 -16.41 -7.85
C GLN A 10 -8.65 -15.69 -6.54
N GLY A 11 -7.37 -15.45 -6.31
CA GLY A 11 -6.88 -14.74 -5.14
C GLY A 11 -7.58 -13.41 -5.09
N SER A 12 -8.67 -13.35 -4.32
CA SER A 12 -9.23 -12.11 -3.86
C SER A 12 -8.06 -11.40 -3.21
N GLN A 13 -7.68 -10.25 -3.76
CA GLN A 13 -6.66 -9.40 -3.15
C GLN A 13 -7.21 -9.02 -1.78
N GLN A 14 -6.92 -9.86 -0.79
CA GLN A 14 -7.47 -9.73 0.54
C GLN A 14 -6.78 -8.55 1.18
N ALA A 15 -7.59 -7.61 1.68
CA ALA A 15 -7.09 -6.60 2.58
C ALA A 15 -6.36 -7.29 3.75
N PRO A 16 -5.35 -6.65 4.34
CA PRO A 16 -4.67 -7.20 5.51
C PRO A 16 -5.70 -7.54 6.59
N ALA A 17 -5.60 -8.73 7.17
CA ALA A 17 -6.56 -9.20 8.18
C ALA A 17 -6.45 -8.44 9.52
N GLY A 18 -5.37 -7.67 9.73
CA GLY A 18 -5.12 -6.94 10.96
C GLY A 18 -5.15 -5.41 10.80
N PRO A 19 -5.41 -4.66 11.89
CA PRO A 19 -5.15 -3.24 11.92
C PRO A 19 -3.65 -2.98 11.70
N PRO A 20 -3.28 -1.86 11.06
CA PRO A 20 -1.89 -1.48 10.97
C PRO A 20 -1.32 -1.19 12.37
N PRO A 21 0.00 -1.28 12.55
CA PRO A 21 0.63 -0.93 13.82
C PRO A 21 0.28 0.52 14.20
N SER A 22 -0.12 0.73 15.45
CA SER A 22 -0.46 2.06 15.96
C SER A 22 0.76 2.98 16.05
N THR A 23 1.97 2.38 16.05
CA THR A 23 3.23 3.11 16.04
C THR A 23 3.54 3.58 14.63
N VAL A 24 3.40 4.88 14.41
CA VAL A 24 3.86 5.52 13.17
C VAL A 24 5.39 5.41 13.11
N PRO A 25 5.95 4.82 12.04
CA PRO A 25 7.40 4.75 11.88
C PRO A 25 8.02 6.15 11.83
N ILE A 26 9.30 6.28 12.18
CA ILE A 26 9.99 7.57 12.05
C ILE A 26 10.08 7.92 10.57
N ARG A 27 9.65 9.13 10.21
CA ARG A 27 9.73 9.62 8.83
C ARG A 27 11.20 9.59 8.38
N PRO A 28 11.57 8.80 7.36
CA PRO A 28 12.94 8.76 6.89
C PRO A 28 13.32 10.14 6.35
N LEU A 29 14.45 10.67 6.82
CA LEU A 29 15.06 11.91 6.29
C LEU A 29 15.49 11.77 4.83
N THR A 30 15.64 10.52 4.38
CA THR A 30 15.83 10.15 2.98
C THR A 30 14.51 10.32 2.23
N SER A 31 14.10 11.57 2.00
CA SER A 31 13.13 11.86 0.95
C SER A 31 13.80 11.51 -0.37
N THR A 32 13.46 10.34 -0.93
CA THR A 32 13.86 10.01 -2.29
C THR A 32 13.24 11.10 -3.16
N LEU A 33 14.06 12.04 -3.64
CA LEU A 33 13.66 13.26 -4.37
C LEU A 33 12.72 12.98 -5.57
N ALA A 34 12.61 11.73 -6.00
CA ALA A 34 11.42 11.16 -6.60
C ALA A 34 11.11 9.84 -5.88
N VAL A 35 9.89 9.66 -5.38
CA VAL A 35 9.45 8.35 -4.88
C VAL A 35 9.44 7.40 -6.07
N ASP A 36 10.50 6.62 -6.19
CA ASP A 36 10.70 5.75 -7.33
C ASP A 36 9.71 4.57 -7.24
N PRO A 37 8.90 4.30 -8.27
CA PRO A 37 7.95 3.18 -8.26
C PRO A 37 8.65 1.85 -7.97
N GLY A 38 9.92 1.71 -8.34
CA GLY A 38 10.75 0.55 -8.03
C GLY A 38 11.08 0.38 -6.54
N ALA A 39 11.14 1.47 -5.77
CA ALA A 39 11.38 1.40 -4.34
C ALA A 39 10.11 1.04 -3.56
N ILE A 40 8.95 1.56 -3.98
CA ILE A 40 7.66 1.23 -3.35
C ILE A 40 7.19 -0.18 -3.71
N SER A 41 7.52 -0.69 -4.89
CA SER A 41 7.13 -2.05 -5.29
C SER A 41 7.74 -3.12 -4.38
N ARG A 42 8.89 -2.83 -3.76
CA ARG A 42 9.51 -3.66 -2.71
C ARG A 42 8.68 -3.70 -1.41
N CYS A 43 7.80 -2.73 -1.22
CA CYS A 43 6.85 -2.62 -0.11
C CYS A 43 5.45 -3.15 -0.46
N MET A 44 5.23 -3.74 -1.65
CA MET A 44 3.95 -4.37 -2.00
C MET A 44 3.61 -5.50 -1.03
N PHE A 45 2.33 -5.66 -0.73
CA PHE A 45 1.81 -6.62 0.25
C PHE A 45 2.39 -6.43 1.66
N ARG A 46 2.77 -5.19 2.02
CA ARG A 46 3.23 -4.82 3.36
C ARG A 46 2.55 -3.55 3.86
N TYR A 47 2.51 -3.39 5.17
CA TYR A 47 2.00 -2.17 5.79
C TYR A 47 2.96 -1.02 5.48
N THR A 48 2.51 -0.06 4.66
CA THR A 48 3.30 1.09 4.25
C THR A 48 2.72 2.34 4.87
N TYR A 49 3.50 3.05 5.66
CA TYR A 49 3.14 4.38 6.10
C TYR A 49 3.55 5.39 5.04
N ILE A 50 2.59 6.13 4.51
CA ILE A 50 2.80 7.12 3.47
C ILE A 50 2.68 8.49 4.11
N TRP A 51 3.69 9.32 3.89
CA TRP A 51 3.63 10.73 4.19
C TRP A 51 3.41 11.53 2.90
N PRO A 52 2.23 12.15 2.73
CA PRO A 52 2.02 13.06 1.62
C PRO A 52 2.83 14.35 1.82
N ARG A 53 3.16 15.05 0.72
CA ARG A 53 3.77 16.40 0.80
C ARG A 53 2.89 17.39 1.55
N ASN A 54 1.58 17.31 1.33
CA ASN A 54 0.58 18.20 1.91
C ASN A 54 -0.46 17.37 2.68
N GLY A 55 -0.22 17.11 3.96
CA GLY A 55 -1.20 16.47 4.84
C GLY A 55 -0.60 15.59 5.94
N ALA A 56 -1.48 14.95 6.71
CA ALA A 56 -1.11 13.93 7.69
C ALA A 56 -0.74 12.62 6.98
N GLY A 57 0.21 11.89 7.57
CA GLY A 57 0.55 10.56 7.10
C GLY A 57 -0.55 9.54 7.38
N PHE A 58 -0.60 8.50 6.56
CA PHE A 58 -1.62 7.45 6.67
C PHE A 58 -1.05 6.08 6.34
N TRP A 59 -1.70 5.06 6.89
CA TRP A 59 -1.41 3.67 6.57
C TRP A 59 -2.03 3.29 5.22
N PHE A 60 -1.21 2.71 4.37
CA PHE A 60 -1.55 2.25 3.05
C PHE A 60 -0.95 0.86 2.80
N TYR A 61 -1.70 0.01 2.14
CA TYR A 61 -1.31 -1.34 1.81
C TYR A 61 -1.33 -1.50 0.29
N PRO A 62 -0.20 -1.25 -0.39
CA PRO A 62 -0.13 -1.30 -1.83
C PRO A 62 -0.24 -2.75 -2.31
N ILE A 63 -1.20 -3.00 -3.21
CA ILE A 63 -1.40 -4.31 -3.87
C ILE A 63 -0.98 -4.26 -5.33
N PHE A 64 -0.89 -3.05 -5.88
CA PHE A 64 -0.47 -2.80 -7.25
C PHE A 64 0.26 -1.46 -7.31
N VAL A 65 1.38 -1.43 -8.02
CA VAL A 65 2.20 -0.24 -8.22
C VAL A 65 2.33 -0.01 -9.72
N GLY A 66 1.82 1.12 -10.20
CA GLY A 66 2.02 1.61 -11.54
C GLY A 66 3.28 2.47 -11.65
N ARG A 67 3.46 3.13 -12.81
CA ARG A 67 4.60 4.04 -13.04
C ARG A 67 4.55 5.30 -12.16
N THR A 68 3.35 5.83 -11.90
CA THR A 68 3.15 7.11 -11.22
C THR A 68 2.04 7.09 -10.17
N SER A 69 1.34 5.96 -10.03
CA SER A 69 0.27 5.77 -9.05
C SER A 69 0.37 4.40 -8.40
N ILE A 70 -0.18 4.28 -7.20
CA ILE A 70 -0.32 3.03 -6.45
C ILE A 70 -1.80 2.77 -6.19
N SER A 71 -2.19 1.51 -6.28
CA SER A 71 -3.52 1.05 -5.91
C SER A 71 -3.39 0.06 -4.75
N GLY A 72 -4.29 0.16 -3.79
CA GLY A 72 -4.16 -0.60 -2.56
C GLY A 72 -5.31 -0.38 -1.63
N PHE A 73 -5.10 -0.76 -0.38
CA PHE A 73 -6.03 -0.50 0.70
C PHE A 73 -5.50 0.61 1.59
N ARG A 74 -6.30 1.65 1.81
CA ARG A 74 -6.02 2.73 2.74
C ARG A 74 -6.71 2.43 4.07
N TRP A 75 -6.01 2.61 5.17
CA TRP A 75 -6.60 2.53 6.49
C TRP A 75 -7.32 3.83 6.84
N ASN A 76 -8.60 3.73 7.23
CA ASN A 76 -9.38 4.90 7.68
C ASN A 76 -9.55 4.96 9.21
N GLY A 77 -8.80 4.16 9.97
CA GLY A 77 -8.93 4.05 11.43
C GLY A 77 -9.77 2.85 11.90
N PHE A 78 -10.73 2.41 11.07
CA PHE A 78 -11.65 1.31 11.40
C PHE A 78 -11.48 0.10 10.49
N PHE A 79 -11.31 0.34 9.19
CA PHE A 79 -11.19 -0.70 8.18
C PHE A 79 -10.29 -0.26 7.02
N TRP A 80 -9.86 -1.26 6.25
CA TRP A 80 -9.13 -1.11 5.01
C TRP A 80 -10.09 -0.82 3.86
N MET A 81 -9.97 0.37 3.25
CA MET A 81 -10.77 0.77 2.11
C MET A 81 -9.92 0.79 0.85
N PHE A 82 -10.38 0.16 -0.22
CA PHE A 82 -9.64 0.19 -1.49
C PHE A 82 -9.56 1.62 -2.03
N SER A 83 -8.35 2.10 -2.32
CA SER A 83 -8.11 3.46 -2.79
C SER A 83 -6.81 3.54 -3.60
N GLY A 84 -6.75 4.50 -4.52
CA GLY A 84 -5.55 4.82 -5.29
C GLY A 84 -4.88 6.08 -4.77
N PHE A 85 -3.54 6.14 -4.85
CA PHE A 85 -2.77 7.32 -4.47
C PHE A 85 -1.66 7.61 -5.49
N ASP A 86 -1.39 8.88 -5.78
CA ASP A 86 -0.33 9.27 -6.71
C ASP A 86 1.04 9.23 -6.02
N LEU A 87 2.03 8.56 -6.64
CA LEU A 87 3.42 8.51 -6.16
C LEU A 87 4.04 9.90 -6.07
N SER A 88 3.69 10.79 -7.02
CA SER A 88 4.14 12.19 -7.08
C SER A 88 3.74 13.01 -5.84
N ARG A 89 2.64 12.65 -5.17
CA ARG A 89 2.17 13.35 -3.97
C ARG A 89 2.82 12.83 -2.70
N ILE A 90 3.56 11.73 -2.77
CA ILE A 90 4.26 11.11 -1.65
C ILE A 90 5.60 11.82 -1.45
N ASP A 91 5.86 12.27 -0.24
CA ASP A 91 7.10 12.92 0.16
C ASP A 91 8.10 11.92 0.75
N ALA A 92 7.58 11.03 1.58
CA ALA A 92 8.30 9.92 2.19
C ALA A 92 7.35 8.75 2.36
N PHE A 93 7.91 7.54 2.42
CA PHE A 93 7.18 6.33 2.75
C PHE A 93 8.06 5.40 3.57
N THR A 94 7.44 4.52 4.35
CA THR A 94 8.16 3.49 5.10
C THR A 94 7.31 2.25 5.16
N CYS A 95 7.82 1.13 4.63
CA CYS A 95 7.22 -0.15 4.90
C CYS A 95 7.77 -0.75 6.18
N VAL A 96 6.86 -1.31 6.96
CA VAL A 96 7.13 -2.16 8.13
C VAL A 96 6.83 -3.61 7.78
#